data_AF-A0A7C2U0L2-F1
#
_entry.id   AF-A0A7C2U0L2-F1
#
_cell.length_a   1.000
_cell.length_b   1.000
_cell.length_c   1.000
_cell.angle_alpha   90.00
_cell.angle_beta   90.00
_cell.angle_gamma   90.00
#
_symmetry.space_group_name_H-M   'P 1'
#
loop_
_entity.id
_entity.type
_entity.pdbx_description
1 polymer ?
#
loop_
_entity_poly.entity_id
_entity_poly.type
_entity_poly.pdbx_seq_one_letter_code
_entity_poly.pdbx_strand_id
1 'polypeptide(L)'
;MPKRKKSPPITKEQFLARVMSREPNREKVVKDLLRELHAYEMKYQMRSEFFYKLVVGTPLEDQPDFLDWAMCYRGYLQVFQSQVMPESATADVIG
;
A
#
# COMPACT_ATOMS: atom_id res chain seq x y z
N MET A 1 -33.23 2.66 10.74
CA MET A 1 -31.94 2.68 10.00
C MET A 1 -30.83 2.18 10.92
N PRO A 2 -30.06 1.12 10.60
CA PRO A 2 -29.01 0.66 11.50
C PRO A 2 -27.82 1.63 11.46
N LYS A 3 -27.40 2.10 12.64
CA LYS A 3 -26.25 3.00 12.82
C LYS A 3 -24.97 2.26 12.41
N ARG A 4 -24.29 2.73 11.35
CA ARG A 4 -22.98 2.21 10.92
C ARG A 4 -21.97 2.41 12.06
N LYS A 5 -21.57 1.32 12.71
CA LYS A 5 -20.47 1.30 13.67
C LYS A 5 -19.19 1.65 12.91
N LYS A 6 -18.63 2.84 13.12
CA LYS A 6 -17.30 3.20 12.62
C LYS A 6 -16.30 2.32 13.36
N SER A 7 -15.69 1.38 12.66
CA SER A 7 -14.56 0.63 13.20
C SER A 7 -13.45 1.61 13.60
N PRO A 8 -12.79 1.39 14.75
CA PRO A 8 -11.73 2.29 15.21
C PRO A 8 -10.62 2.39 14.15
N PRO A 9 -9.97 3.57 14.03
CA PRO A 9 -8.82 3.73 13.15
C PRO A 9 -7.73 2.76 13.60
N ILE A 10 -7.31 1.87 12.70
CA ILE A 10 -6.14 1.04 12.92
C ILE A 10 -4.92 1.96 12.95
N THR A 11 -4.11 1.85 14.00
CA THR A 11 -2.86 2.60 14.10
C THR A 11 -1.84 2.03 13.10
N LYS A 12 -0.93 2.89 12.61
CA LYS A 12 0.16 2.53 11.70
C LYS A 12 0.93 1.28 12.15
N GLU A 13 1.19 1.18 13.46
CA GLU A 13 1.88 0.05 14.06
C GLU A 13 1.06 -1.25 13.97
N GLN A 14 -0.25 -1.17 14.20
CA GLN A 14 -1.17 -2.30 13.99
C GLN A 14 -1.30 -2.66 12.52
N PHE A 15 -1.25 -1.69 11.62
CA PHE A 15 -1.27 -1.91 10.18
C PHE A 15 -0.01 -2.67 9.73
N LEU A 16 1.17 -2.18 10.12
CA LEU A 16 2.46 -2.82 9.83
C LEU A 16 2.54 -4.22 10.44
N ALA A 17 2.09 -4.41 11.69
CA ALA A 17 2.04 -5.72 12.32
C ALA A 17 1.11 -6.70 11.58
N ARG A 18 0.02 -6.21 10.99
CA ARG A 18 -0.92 -7.01 10.19
C ARG A 18 -0.37 -7.37 8.81
N VAL A 19 0.38 -6.47 8.21
CA VAL A 19 1.06 -6.68 6.93
C VAL A 19 2.23 -7.65 7.08
N MET A 20 2.96 -7.58 8.21
CA MET A 20 4.15 -8.40 8.47
C MET A 20 3.86 -9.75 9.12
N SER A 21 2.67 -9.96 9.71
CA SER A 21 2.28 -11.27 10.25
C SER A 21 1.95 -12.24 9.11
N ARG A 22 2.63 -13.40 9.09
CA ARG A 22 2.81 -14.37 7.98
C ARG A 22 1.55 -15.02 7.37
N GLU A 23 0.33 -14.63 7.76
CA GLU A 23 -0.89 -15.00 7.02
C GLU A 23 -1.95 -13.90 7.10
N PRO A 24 -1.82 -12.82 6.34
CA PRO A 24 -2.92 -11.90 6.19
C PRO A 24 -3.65 -12.28 4.89
N ASN A 25 -4.97 -12.50 4.98
CA ASN A 25 -5.81 -12.67 3.79
C ASN A 25 -5.44 -11.53 2.82
N ARG A 26 -4.76 -11.89 1.73
CA ARG A 26 -4.04 -10.94 0.87
C ARG A 26 -4.97 -9.88 0.31
N GLU A 27 -6.22 -10.26 0.02
CA GLU A 27 -7.29 -9.35 -0.39
C GLU A 27 -7.62 -8.31 0.68
N LYS A 28 -7.56 -8.70 1.96
CA LYS A 28 -7.78 -7.79 3.09
C LYS A 28 -6.64 -6.78 3.21
N VAL A 29 -5.39 -7.22 3.02
CA VAL A 29 -4.22 -6.31 3.01
C VAL A 29 -4.32 -5.31 1.88
N VAL A 30 -4.65 -5.77 0.67
CA VAL A 30 -4.85 -4.88 -0.48
C VAL A 30 -5.98 -3.90 -0.20
N LYS A 31 -7.10 -4.34 0.37
CA LYS A 31 -8.22 -3.46 0.73
C LYS A 31 -7.85 -2.42 1.79
N ASP A 32 -7.07 -2.78 2.81
CA ASP A 32 -6.62 -1.83 3.83
C ASP A 32 -5.57 -0.86 3.25
N LEU A 33 -4.63 -1.31 2.40
CA LEU A 33 -3.69 -0.45 1.67
C LEU A 33 -4.41 0.56 0.77
N LEU A 34 -5.40 0.10 -0.02
CA LEU A 34 -6.20 0.96 -0.90
C LEU A 34 -7.02 1.98 -0.11
N ARG A 35 -7.51 1.62 1.09
CA ARG A 35 -8.23 2.54 1.95
C ARG A 35 -7.33 3.66 2.47
N GLU A 36 -6.13 3.31 2.92
CA GLU A 36 -5.12 4.28 3.39
C GLU A 36 -4.72 5.21 2.25
N LEU A 37 -4.40 4.67 1.06
CA LEU A 37 -4.08 5.46 -0.12
C LEU A 37 -5.23 6.42 -0.49
N HIS A 38 -6.47 5.94 -0.50
CA HIS A 38 -7.64 6.78 -0.78
C HIS A 38 -7.79 7.93 0.23
N ALA A 39 -7.40 7.76 1.49
CA ALA A 39 -7.42 8.85 2.47
C ALA A 39 -6.41 9.96 2.09
N TYR A 40 -5.22 9.58 1.61
CA TYR A 40 -4.23 10.52 1.09
C TYR A 40 -4.69 11.18 -0.22
N GLU A 41 -5.33 10.43 -1.13
CA GLU A 41 -5.86 10.99 -2.38
C GLU A 41 -6.95 12.04 -2.12
N MET A 42 -7.79 11.81 -1.11
CA MET A 42 -8.78 12.80 -0.66
C MET A 42 -8.13 14.00 0.02
N LYS A 43 -7.09 13.79 0.83
CA LYS A 43 -6.34 14.85 1.53
C LYS A 43 -5.63 15.78 0.54
N TYR A 44 -5.00 15.22 -0.50
CA TYR A 44 -4.20 15.95 -1.48
C TYR A 44 -4.95 16.23 -2.81
N GLN A 45 -6.20 15.81 -2.92
CA GLN A 45 -7.03 15.87 -4.15
C GLN A 45 -6.31 15.35 -5.41
N MET A 46 -5.44 14.35 -5.23
CA MET A 46 -4.57 13.85 -6.29
C MET A 46 -4.50 12.33 -6.24
N ARG A 47 -4.54 11.68 -7.41
CA ARG A 47 -4.37 10.23 -7.50
C ARG A 47 -2.96 9.80 -7.09
N SER A 48 -2.85 8.69 -6.38
CA SER A 48 -1.59 8.17 -5.84
C SER A 48 -0.54 7.92 -6.92
N GLU A 49 -0.95 7.48 -8.12
CA GLU A 49 0.01 7.29 -9.23
C GLU A 49 0.63 8.61 -9.72
N PHE A 50 -0.17 9.67 -9.82
CA PHE A 50 0.32 10.99 -10.22
C PHE A 50 1.16 11.60 -9.12
N PHE A 51 0.73 11.43 -7.87
CA PHE A 51 1.45 11.87 -6.70
C PHE A 51 2.84 11.20 -6.62
N TYR A 52 2.92 9.89 -6.89
CA TYR A 52 4.19 9.16 -6.98
C TYR A 52 5.13 9.77 -8.03
N LYS A 53 4.64 9.98 -9.25
CA LYS A 53 5.45 10.53 -10.36
C LYS A 53 5.94 11.96 -10.09
N LEU A 54 5.19 12.74 -9.31
CA LEU A 54 5.53 14.13 -8.99
C LEU A 54 6.49 14.26 -7.81
N VAL A 55 6.43 13.33 -6.86
CA VAL A 55 7.19 13.42 -5.61
C VAL A 55 8.53 12.70 -5.71
N VAL A 56 8.57 11.55 -6.40
CA VAL A 56 9.79 10.76 -6.52
C VAL A 56 10.89 11.56 -7.20
N GLY A 57 12.04 11.66 -6.55
CA GLY A 57 13.17 12.47 -7.02
C GLY A 57 13.08 13.96 -6.69
N THR A 58 12.13 14.37 -5.84
CA THR A 58 12.03 15.74 -5.32
C THR A 58 12.27 15.77 -3.81
N PRO A 59 12.60 16.95 -3.22
CA PRO A 59 12.77 17.09 -1.76
C PRO A 59 11.49 16.81 -0.95
N LEU A 60 10.34 16.71 -1.61
CA LEU A 60 9.07 16.33 -0.97
C LEU A 60 9.06 14.84 -0.57
N GLU A 61 9.94 14.01 -1.15
CA GLU A 61 10.05 12.59 -0.80
C GLU A 61 10.47 12.37 0.66
N ASP A 62 11.26 13.28 1.23
CA ASP A 62 11.76 13.21 2.62
C ASP A 62 10.78 13.74 3.67
N GLN A 63 9.63 14.27 3.25
CA GLN A 63 8.64 14.78 4.17
C GLN A 63 7.95 13.62 4.90
N PRO A 64 7.71 13.70 6.22
CA PRO A 64 7.18 12.59 7.02
C PRO A 64 5.82 12.09 6.54
N ASP A 65 4.94 13.01 6.11
CA ASP A 65 3.64 12.69 5.52
C ASP A 65 3.77 11.89 4.20
N PHE A 66 4.82 12.15 3.42
CA PHE A 66 5.09 11.48 2.15
C PHE A 66 5.76 10.12 2.36
N LEU A 67 6.62 9.98 3.37
CA LEU A 67 7.21 8.69 3.74
C LEU A 67 6.12 7.70 4.17
N ASP A 68 5.13 8.16 4.95
CA ASP A 68 3.96 7.36 5.34
C ASP A 68 3.14 6.89 4.13
N TRP A 69 2.81 7.82 3.23
CA TRP A 69 2.11 7.50 1.99
C TRP A 69 2.94 6.56 1.09
N ALA A 70 4.24 6.80 0.96
CA ALA A 70 5.14 6.03 0.10
C ALA A 70 5.30 4.59 0.57
N MET A 71 5.30 4.33 1.88
CA MET A 71 5.28 2.97 2.43
C MET A 71 4.01 2.22 2.03
N CYS A 72 2.85 2.86 2.14
CA CYS A 72 1.57 2.28 1.71
C CYS A 72 1.55 2.03 0.19
N TYR A 73 2.04 2.98 -0.62
CA TYR A 73 2.03 2.84 -2.08
C TYR A 73 3.00 1.76 -2.56
N ARG A 74 4.21 1.69 -2.00
CA ARG A 74 5.18 0.63 -2.32
C ARG A 74 4.69 -0.75 -1.87
N GLY A 75 4.05 -0.84 -0.70
CA GLY A 75 3.40 -2.09 -0.24
C GLY A 75 2.30 -2.55 -1.20
N TYR A 76 1.48 -1.64 -1.71
CA TYR A 76 0.50 -1.94 -2.74
C TYR A 76 1.16 -2.44 -4.04
N LEU A 77 2.19 -1.76 -4.53
CA LEU A 77 2.91 -2.16 -5.73
C LEU A 77 3.55 -3.55 -5.60
N GLN A 78 4.15 -3.87 -4.46
CA GLN A 78 4.74 -5.18 -4.22
C GLN A 78 3.67 -6.28 -4.24
N VAL A 79 2.53 -6.05 -3.59
CA VAL A 79 1.42 -7.02 -3.59
C VAL A 79 0.80 -7.16 -4.98
N PHE A 80 0.74 -6.08 -5.77
CA PHE A 80 0.26 -6.08 -7.15
C PHE A 80 1.24 -6.79 -8.10
N GLN A 81 2.55 -6.54 -8.01
CA GLN A 81 3.58 -7.22 -8.80
C GLN A 81 3.56 -8.74 -8.56
N SER A 82 3.44 -9.17 -7.30
CA SER A 82 3.27 -10.60 -6.98
C SER A 82 1.90 -11.18 -7.41
N GLN A 83 0.95 -10.41 -7.94
CA GLN A 83 -0.29 -10.92 -8.56
C GLN A 83 -0.16 -11.01 -10.08
N VAL A 84 0.61 -10.10 -10.68
CA VAL A 84 0.83 -10.02 -12.14
C VAL A 84 1.95 -10.96 -12.59
N MET A 85 2.95 -11.21 -11.74
CA MET A 85 3.97 -12.24 -11.96
C MET A 85 3.75 -13.40 -11.00
N PRO A 86 3.02 -14.46 -11.39
CA PRO A 86 3.29 -15.77 -10.81
C PRO A 86 4.73 -16.14 -11.18
N GLU A 87 5.49 -16.55 -10.18
CA GLU A 87 6.81 -17.14 -10.32
C GLU A 87 6.86 -18.13 -11.50
N SER A 88 7.41 -17.69 -12.62
CA SER A 88 7.79 -18.51 -13.78
C SER A 88 9.11 -17.95 -14.32
N ALA A 89 10.06 -17.78 -13.41
CA ALA A 89 11.45 -17.43 -13.71
C ALA A 89 12.40 -18.18 -12.76
N THR A 90 12.08 -19.43 -12.46
CA THR A 90 12.99 -20.39 -11.86
C THR A 90 12.98 -21.66 -12.73
N ALA A 91 14.19 -22.10 -13.10
CA ALA A 91 14.54 -23.13 -14.09
C ALA A 91 14.31 -22.67 -15.55
N ASP A 92 15.35 -22.33 -16.32
CA ASP A 92 16.36 -23.30 -16.73
C ASP A 92 17.73 -22.65 -16.90
N VAL A 93 18.69 -23.11 -16.09
CA VAL A 93 20.13 -22.92 -16.32
C VAL A 93 20.80 -24.29 -16.25
N ILE A 94 20.30 -25.31 -16.95
CA ILE A 94 21.08 -26.55 -17.14
C ILE A 94 20.76 -27.16 -18.51
N GLY A 95 21.71 -27.03 -19.45
CA GLY A 95 21.71 -27.75 -20.72
C GLY A 95 22.71 -27.19 -21.72
#